data_AF-A0A1F6Y8G0-F1
#
_entry.id   AF-A0A1F6Y8G0-F1
#
_cell.length_a   1.000
_cell.length_b   1.000
_cell.length_c   1.000
_cell.angle_alpha   90.00
_cell.angle_beta   90.00
_cell.angle_gamma   90.00
#
_symmetry.space_group_name_H-M   'P 1'
#
loop_
_entity.id
_entity.type
_entity.pdbx_description
1 polymer ?
#
loop_
_entity_poly.entity_id
_entity_poly.type
_entity_poly.pdbx_seq_one_letter_code
_entity_poly.pdbx_strand_id
1 'polypeptide(L)'
;MEIKTKQQILKRRKEIEQELVDMLKETKNPFSLEHIKDIIFHEEDNDDMQKVIAIFDRGGDISELSNVLELVSDAWNYFPHKIIGSLSPAEKLLEYHF
;
A
#
# COMPACT_ATOMS: atom_id res chain seq x y z
N MET A 1 1.37 14.89 8.26
CA MET A 1 2.40 13.85 8.13
C MET A 1 3.63 14.32 8.88
N GLU A 2 4.01 13.64 9.96
CA GLU A 2 5.33 13.85 10.59
C GLU A 2 6.41 13.22 9.69
N ILE A 3 7.56 13.88 9.55
CA ILE A 3 8.68 13.34 8.76
C ILE A 3 9.19 12.09 9.47
N LYS A 4 8.87 10.92 8.91
CA LYS A 4 9.31 9.62 9.44
C LYS A 4 10.72 9.34 8.96
N THR A 5 11.63 8.98 9.88
CA THR A 5 12.97 8.52 9.52
C THR A 5 12.90 7.26 8.65
N LYS A 6 13.94 6.97 7.87
CA LYS A 6 14.02 5.75 7.05
C LYS A 6 13.69 4.47 7.82
N GLN A 7 14.09 4.38 9.09
CA GLN A 7 13.77 3.25 9.97
C GLN A 7 12.27 3.16 10.29
N GLN A 8 11.59 4.30 10.51
CA GLN A 8 10.15 4.35 10.74
C GLN A 8 9.36 3.97 9.49
N ILE A 9 9.82 4.39 8.30
CA ILE A 9 9.25 3.99 7.01
C ILE A 9 9.36 2.47 6.83
N LEU A 10 10.54 1.90 7.06
CA LEU A 10 10.74 0.44 6.96
C LEU A 10 9.91 -0.34 7.98
N LYS A 11 9.78 0.17 9.21
CA LYS A 11 8.92 -0.45 10.23
C LYS A 11 7.46 -0.43 9.78
N ARG A 12 6.96 0.73 9.37
CA ARG A 12 5.58 0.89 8.91
C ARG A 12 5.30 0.05 7.66
N ARG A 13 6.24 -0.02 6.72
CA ARG A 13 6.15 -0.93 5.55
C ARG A 13 5.91 -2.38 6.00
N LYS A 14 6.67 -2.89 6.96
CA LYS A 14 6.48 -4.26 7.48
C LYS A 14 5.14 -4.45 8.18
N GLU A 15 4.68 -3.46 8.93
CA GLU A 15 3.35 -3.49 9.57
C GLU A 15 2.25 -3.58 8.50
N ILE A 16 2.31 -2.74 7.47
CA ILE A 16 1.36 -2.75 6.34
C ILE A 16 1.40 -4.08 5.59
N GLU A 17 2.59 -4.63 5.31
CA GLU A 17 2.73 -5.94 4.68
C GLU A 17 2.05 -7.04 5.50
N GLN A 18 2.21 -7.01 6.82
CA GLN A 18 1.59 -7.98 7.71
C GLN A 18 0.08 -7.84 7.75
N GLU A 19 -0.44 -6.61 7.84
CA GLU A 19 -1.88 -6.33 7.83
C GLU A 19 -2.54 -6.69 6.51
N LEU A 20 -1.89 -6.40 5.37
CA LEU A 20 -2.35 -6.84 4.05
C LEU A 20 -2.43 -8.36 3.96
N VAL A 21 -1.40 -9.07 4.44
CA VAL A 21 -1.39 -10.55 4.42
C VAL A 21 -2.48 -11.12 5.31
N ASP A 22 -2.71 -10.54 6.49
CA ASP A 22 -3.77 -10.99 7.40
C ASP A 22 -5.14 -10.78 6.77
N MET A 23 -5.40 -9.58 6.24
CA MET A 23 -6.64 -9.25 5.54
C MET A 23 -6.86 -10.12 4.30
N LEU A 24 -5.83 -10.41 3.50
CA LEU A 24 -5.93 -11.34 2.36
C LEU A 24 -6.30 -12.76 2.82
N LYS A 25 -5.81 -13.21 3.98
CA LYS A 25 -6.17 -14.52 4.55
C LYS A 25 -7.59 -14.53 5.09
N GLU A 26 -8.00 -13.50 5.84
CA GLU A 26 -9.35 -13.36 6.38
C GLU A 26 -10.39 -13.34 5.27
N THR A 27 -10.13 -12.54 4.24
CA THR A 27 -11.00 -12.43 3.06
C THR A 27 -10.90 -13.65 2.14
N LYS A 28 -10.00 -14.61 2.38
CA LYS A 28 -9.69 -15.73 1.46
C LYS A 28 -9.51 -15.24 0.02
N ASN A 29 -8.68 -14.21 -0.14
CA ASN A 29 -8.40 -13.64 -1.43
C ASN A 29 -7.46 -14.53 -2.25
N PRO A 30 -7.74 -14.80 -3.55
CA PRO A 30 -6.80 -15.50 -4.41
C PRO A 30 -5.55 -14.65 -4.72
N PHE A 31 -5.62 -13.34 -4.45
CA PHE A 31 -4.51 -12.43 -4.62
C PHE A 31 -3.50 -12.55 -3.48
N SER A 32 -2.23 -12.40 -3.82
CA SER A 32 -1.11 -12.39 -2.86
C SER A 32 -0.61 -10.97 -2.66
N LEU A 33 0.09 -10.74 -1.54
CA LEU A 33 0.78 -9.47 -1.27
C LEU A 33 1.70 -9.05 -2.42
N GLU A 34 2.35 -10.03 -3.07
CA GLU A 34 3.21 -9.78 -4.24
C GLU A 34 2.44 -9.17 -5.41
N HIS A 35 1.18 -9.56 -5.62
CA HIS A 35 0.36 -9.02 -6.69
C HIS A 35 0.03 -7.54 -6.44
N ILE A 36 -0.27 -7.19 -5.19
CA ILE A 36 -0.53 -5.80 -4.79
C ILE A 36 0.74 -4.96 -4.95
N LYS A 37 1.88 -5.48 -4.50
CA LYS A 37 3.18 -4.82 -4.69
C LYS A 37 3.51 -4.62 -6.16
N ASP A 38 3.19 -5.59 -7.01
CA ASP A 38 3.45 -5.48 -8.44
C ASP A 38 2.59 -4.41 -9.09
N ILE A 39 1.30 -4.33 -8.74
CA ILE A 39 0.38 -3.26 -9.20
C ILE A 39 0.90 -1.89 -8.77
N ILE A 40 1.28 -1.74 -7.51
CA ILE A 40 1.81 -0.48 -6.97
C ILE A 40 3.15 -0.14 -7.63
N PHE A 41 4.04 -1.11 -7.76
CA PHE A 41 5.35 -0.88 -8.37
C PHE A 41 5.23 -0.48 -9.83
N HIS A 42 4.33 -1.11 -10.59
CA HIS A 42 4.06 -0.82 -11.99
C HIS A 42 2.95 0.23 -12.18
N GLU A 43 2.63 1.05 -11.16
CA GLU A 43 1.62 2.11 -11.30
C GLU A 43 1.91 2.95 -12.56
N GLU A 44 0.89 3.12 -13.40
CA GLU A 44 0.93 4.07 -14.51
C GLU A 44 0.09 5.29 -14.18
N ASP A 45 -1.03 5.10 -13.48
CA ASP A 45 -1.94 6.17 -13.05
C ASP A 45 -2.72 5.78 -11.77
N ASN A 46 -3.53 6.71 -11.27
CA ASN A 46 -4.34 6.55 -10.06
C ASN A 46 -5.45 5.47 -10.21
N ASP A 47 -5.70 5.02 -11.44
CA ASP A 47 -6.57 3.88 -11.74
C ASP A 47 -6.03 2.57 -11.14
N ASP A 48 -4.71 2.42 -11.05
CA ASP A 48 -4.07 1.24 -10.44
C ASP A 48 -4.36 1.14 -8.94
N MET A 49 -4.51 2.29 -8.26
CA MET A 49 -4.94 2.32 -6.86
C MET A 49 -6.37 1.77 -6.71
N GLN A 50 -7.27 2.11 -7.66
CA GLN A 50 -8.64 1.58 -7.66
C GLN A 50 -8.65 0.06 -7.88
N LYS A 51 -7.74 -0.48 -8.71
CA LYS A 51 -7.60 -1.94 -8.89
C LYS A 51 -7.21 -2.64 -7.59
N VAL A 52 -6.29 -2.06 -6.81
CA VAL A 52 -5.91 -2.60 -5.49
C VAL A 52 -7.11 -2.56 -4.54
N ILE A 53 -7.85 -1.45 -4.48
CA ILE A 53 -9.05 -1.35 -3.64
C ILE A 53 -10.09 -2.40 -4.06
N ALA A 54 -10.29 -2.59 -5.37
CA ALA A 54 -11.23 -3.57 -5.91
C ALA A 54 -10.88 -5.03 -5.59
N ILE A 55 -9.60 -5.35 -5.37
CA ILE A 55 -9.17 -6.68 -4.90
C ILE A 55 -9.77 -6.98 -3.51
N PHE A 56 -9.89 -5.96 -2.68
CA PHE A 56 -10.43 -6.06 -1.33
C PHE A 56 -11.93 -5.74 -1.25
N ASP A 57 -12.47 -4.94 -2.19
CA ASP A 57 -13.90 -4.63 -2.30
C ASP A 57 -14.68 -5.83 -2.86
N ARG A 58 -15.13 -6.72 -1.96
CA ARG A 58 -15.97 -7.88 -2.29
C ARG A 58 -17.47 -7.61 -2.14
N GLY A 59 -17.89 -6.35 -2.09
CA GLY A 59 -19.29 -5.97 -1.85
C GLY A 59 -19.77 -6.26 -0.42
N GLY A 60 -18.84 -6.23 0.55
CA GLY A 60 -19.10 -6.43 1.97
C GLY A 60 -19.42 -5.14 2.73
N ASP A 61 -19.44 -5.24 4.06
CA ASP A 61 -19.81 -4.16 4.98
C ASP A 61 -18.93 -2.91 4.82
N ILE A 62 -19.53 -1.72 4.84
CA ILE A 62 -18.87 -0.42 4.58
C ILE A 62 -17.72 -0.15 5.58
N SER A 63 -17.80 -0.75 6.76
CA SER A 63 -16.75 -0.71 7.78
C SER A 63 -15.45 -1.36 7.34
N GLU A 64 -15.50 -2.43 6.53
CA GLU A 64 -14.30 -3.08 6.00
C GLU A 64 -13.66 -2.23 4.90
N LEU A 65 -14.49 -1.56 4.08
CA LEU A 65 -14.00 -0.68 3.01
C LEU A 65 -13.15 0.47 3.56
N SER A 66 -13.49 1.02 4.73
CA SER A 66 -12.72 2.10 5.35
C SER A 66 -11.33 1.64 5.78
N ASN A 67 -11.25 0.46 6.41
CA ASN A 67 -9.97 -0.15 6.80
C ASN A 67 -9.13 -0.51 5.58
N VAL A 68 -9.75 -1.04 4.52
CA VAL A 68 -9.11 -1.33 3.24
C VAL A 68 -8.53 -0.07 2.62
N LEU A 69 -9.32 1.01 2.52
CA LEU A 69 -8.87 2.26 1.94
C LEU A 69 -7.67 2.85 2.69
N GLU A 70 -7.71 2.81 4.02
CA GLU A 70 -6.59 3.24 4.86
C GLU A 70 -5.35 2.38 4.58
N LEU A 71 -5.50 1.05 4.58
CA LEU A 71 -4.39 0.12 4.37
C LEU A 71 -3.80 0.21 2.95
N VAL A 72 -4.62 0.35 1.92
CA VAL A 72 -4.19 0.54 0.53
C VAL A 72 -3.52 1.89 0.36
N SER A 73 -4.03 2.96 0.98
CA SER A 73 -3.39 4.27 0.99
C SER A 73 -2.03 4.22 1.69
N ASP A 74 -1.93 3.53 2.83
CA ASP A 74 -0.65 3.29 3.51
C ASP A 74 0.29 2.47 2.60
N ALA A 75 -0.17 1.39 1.98
CA ALA A 75 0.64 0.63 1.03
C ALA A 75 1.15 1.52 -0.10
N TRP A 76 0.29 2.36 -0.69
CA TRP A 76 0.67 3.33 -1.71
C TRP A 76 1.72 4.33 -1.21
N ASN A 77 1.65 4.78 0.05
CA ASN A 77 2.61 5.77 0.56
C ASN A 77 3.96 5.17 0.97
N TYR A 78 4.01 3.90 1.35
CA TYR A 78 5.22 3.25 1.88
C TYR A 78 5.85 2.21 0.95
N PHE A 79 5.17 1.74 -0.10
CA PHE A 79 5.73 0.81 -1.08
C PHE A 79 6.45 1.54 -2.20
N PRO A 80 7.45 0.88 -2.84
CA PRO A 80 8.22 1.50 -3.89
C PRO A 80 7.42 1.57 -5.18
N HIS A 81 7.53 2.68 -5.91
CA HIS A 81 6.91 2.85 -7.21
C HIS A 81 7.97 3.10 -8.27
N LYS A 82 7.79 2.48 -9.42
CA LYS A 82 8.74 2.57 -10.54
C LYS A 82 8.83 3.99 -11.08
N ILE A 83 7.71 4.73 -11.11
CA ILE A 83 7.67 6.09 -11.65
C ILE A 83 8.51 7.10 -10.85
N ILE A 84 8.76 6.84 -9.57
CA ILE A 84 9.60 7.69 -8.71
C ILE A 84 10.97 7.07 -8.42
N GLY A 85 11.44 6.15 -9.27
CA GLY A 85 12.78 5.58 -9.18
C GLY A 85 12.91 4.42 -8.18
N SER A 86 11.85 3.62 -8.04
CA SER A 86 11.77 2.51 -7.07
C SER A 86 11.81 2.97 -5.61
N LEU A 87 11.42 4.22 -5.37
CA LEU A 87 11.26 4.80 -4.04
C LEU A 87 9.79 4.83 -3.66
N SER A 88 9.49 4.94 -2.37
CA SER A 88 8.14 5.23 -1.91
C SER A 88 7.90 6.74 -1.78
N PRO A 89 6.64 7.24 -1.84
CA PRO A 89 6.33 8.64 -1.59
C PRO A 89 6.90 9.10 -0.25
N ALA A 90 6.81 8.28 0.80
CA ALA A 90 7.40 8.55 2.10
C ALA A 90 8.94 8.70 2.04
N GLU A 91 9.64 7.84 1.27
CA GLU A 91 11.09 7.95 1.07
C GLU A 91 11.46 9.18 0.26
N LYS A 92 10.71 9.48 -0.79
CA LYS A 92 10.94 10.65 -1.65
C LYS A 92 10.72 11.97 -0.89
N LEU A 93 9.73 12.01 0.00
CA LEU A 93 9.54 13.13 0.92
C LEU A 93 10.75 13.27 1.86
N LEU A 94 11.27 12.17 2.39
CA LEU A 94 12.48 12.21 3.23
C LEU A 94 13.70 12.73 2.45
N GLU A 95 13.87 12.35 1.18
CA GLU A 95 14.94 12.86 0.32
C GLU A 95 14.78 14.36 0.00
N TYR A 96 13.56 14.85 -0.26
CA TYR A 96 13.31 16.27 -0.51
C TYR A 96 13.57 17.18 0.70
N HIS A 97 13.55 16.61 1.91
CA HIS A 97 13.79 17.32 3.16
C HIS A 97 15.27 17.38 3.58
N PHE A 98 16.19 16.77 2.82
CA PHE A 98 17.64 16.78 3.04
C PHE A 98 18.36 17.59 1.96
#